data_AF-A0A661HJV6-F1
#
_entry.id   AF-A0A661HJV6-F1
#
_cell.length_a   1.000
_cell.length_b   1.000
_cell.length_c   1.000
_cell.angle_alpha   90.00
_cell.angle_beta   90.00
_cell.angle_gamma   90.00
#
_symmetry.space_group_name_H-M   'P 1'
#
loop_
_entity.id
_entity.type
_entity.pdbx_description
1 polymer ?
#
loop_
_entity_poly.entity_id
_entity_poly.type
_entity_poly.pdbx_seq_one_letter_code
_entity_poly.pdbx_strand_id
1 'polypeptide(L)'
;MKTDIQSLQDYFESWYSINQTSREEVNLVMDMYHNRQWSREQVWELEGRGQPKETFNIIKSLTRTLVGYYSTVVNKAQVEPTTYNDITKATMLNDIMKKEYDRTDFDIVDDDIKTYG
;
A
#
# COMPACT_ATOMS: atom_id res chain seq x y z
N MET A 1 20.39 -19.56 18.92
CA MET A 1 19.78 -20.14 17.70
C MET A 1 20.89 -20.29 16.69
N LYS A 2 21.31 -21.52 16.35
CA LYS A 2 22.30 -21.70 15.28
C LYS A 2 21.56 -21.55 13.95
N THR A 3 21.96 -20.57 13.15
CA THR A 3 21.51 -20.39 11.78
C THR A 3 22.16 -21.46 10.91
N ASP A 4 21.60 -22.67 10.96
CA ASP A 4 21.97 -23.77 10.08
C ASP A 4 21.18 -23.64 8.77
N ILE A 5 21.68 -24.20 7.66
CA ILE A 5 21.04 -24.10 6.33
C ILE A 5 19.58 -24.58 6.39
N GLN A 6 19.30 -25.61 7.17
CA GLN A 6 17.94 -26.12 7.38
C GLN A 6 17.01 -25.06 7.98
N SER A 7 17.48 -24.29 8.97
CA SER A 7 16.66 -23.24 9.61
C SER A 7 16.29 -22.11 8.65
N LEU A 8 17.13 -21.85 7.64
CA LEU A 8 16.83 -20.87 6.58
C LEU A 8 15.79 -21.42 5.59
N GLN A 9 15.88 -22.71 5.26
CA GLN A 9 14.89 -23.38 4.40
C GLN A 9 13.52 -23.43 5.06
N ASP A 10 13.46 -23.86 6.33
CA ASP A 10 12.22 -23.93 7.10
C ASP A 10 11.59 -22.54 7.26
N TYR A 11 12.41 -21.51 7.49
CA TYR A 11 11.94 -20.12 7.54
C TYR A 11 11.39 -19.66 6.19
N PHE A 12 12.05 -19.98 5.08
CA PHE A 12 11.58 -19.63 3.75
C PHE A 12 10.26 -20.33 3.42
N GLU A 13 10.12 -21.62 3.73
CA GLU A 13 8.87 -22.37 3.51
C GLU A 13 7.72 -21.82 4.36
N SER A 14 7.99 -21.51 5.63
CA SER A 14 7.02 -20.88 6.52
C SER A 14 6.61 -19.50 5.99
N TRP A 15 7.57 -18.67 5.60
CA TRP A 15 7.29 -17.37 5.00
C TRP A 15 6.50 -17.50 3.68
N TYR A 16 6.87 -18.47 2.83
CA TYR A 16 6.24 -18.67 1.54
C TYR A 16 4.78 -19.14 1.69
N SER A 17 4.50 -20.02 2.65
CA SER A 17 3.14 -20.49 2.93
C SER A 17 2.27 -19.41 3.58
N ILE A 18 2.80 -18.68 4.58
CA ILE A 18 2.06 -17.60 5.26
C ILE A 18 1.66 -16.50 4.28
N ASN A 19 2.54 -16.13 3.35
CA ASN A 19 2.28 -15.04 2.40
C ASN A 19 1.57 -15.49 1.12
N GLN A 20 1.09 -16.73 1.02
CA GLN A 20 0.41 -17.21 -0.18
C GLN A 20 -0.80 -16.35 -0.52
N THR A 21 -1.69 -16.12 0.44
CA THR A 21 -2.90 -15.32 0.25
C THR A 21 -2.56 -13.89 -0.20
N SER A 22 -1.57 -13.27 0.42
CA SER A 22 -1.14 -11.90 0.06
C SER A 22 -0.61 -11.83 -1.36
N ARG A 23 0.11 -12.86 -1.84
CA ARG A 23 0.60 -12.90 -3.24
C ARG A 23 -0.55 -13.03 -4.23
N GLU A 24 -1.52 -13.90 -3.94
CA GLU A 24 -2.72 -14.08 -4.77
C GLU A 24 -3.54 -12.79 -4.84
N GLU A 25 -3.72 -12.11 -3.71
CA GLU A 25 -4.42 -10.83 -3.63
C GLU A 25 -3.72 -9.74 -4.43
N VAL A 26 -2.40 -9.60 -4.28
CA VAL A 26 -1.62 -8.61 -5.05
C VAL A 26 -1.77 -8.84 -6.55
N ASN A 27 -1.67 -10.09 -7.02
CA ASN A 27 -1.86 -10.39 -8.44
C ASN A 27 -3.25 -10.00 -8.93
N LEU A 28 -4.31 -10.29 -8.15
CA LEU A 28 -5.67 -9.91 -8.48
C LEU A 28 -5.85 -8.39 -8.58
N VAL A 29 -5.34 -7.65 -7.59
CA VAL A 29 -5.41 -6.18 -7.57
C VAL A 29 -4.66 -5.58 -8.75
N MET A 30 -3.47 -6.12 -9.06
CA MET A 30 -2.66 -5.70 -10.20
C MET A 30 -3.36 -5.96 -11.54
N ASP A 31 -4.00 -7.11 -11.68
CA ASP A 31 -4.77 -7.44 -12.88
C ASP A 31 -5.97 -6.52 -13.05
N MET A 32 -6.70 -6.22 -11.97
CA MET A 32 -7.79 -5.25 -11.98
C MET A 32 -7.30 -3.83 -12.31
N TYR A 33 -6.15 -3.42 -11.79
CA TYR A 33 -5.57 -2.10 -12.08
C TYR A 33 -5.09 -1.99 -13.54
N HIS A 34 -4.57 -3.07 -14.10
CA HIS A 34 -4.05 -3.13 -15.48
C HIS A 34 -5.08 -3.58 -16.53
N ASN A 35 -6.35 -3.77 -16.16
CA ASN A 35 -7.40 -4.29 -17.04
C ASN A 35 -7.10 -5.69 -17.63
N ARG A 36 -6.38 -6.54 -16.87
CA ARG A 36 -5.99 -7.91 -17.27
C ARG A 36 -6.93 -8.99 -16.71
N GLN A 37 -8.02 -8.59 -16.04
CA GLN A 37 -9.01 -9.50 -15.48
C GLN A 37 -9.83 -10.28 -16.53
N TRP A 38 -9.84 -9.81 -17.78
CA TRP A 38 -10.69 -10.38 -18.83
C TRP A 38 -10.02 -11.56 -19.52
N SER A 39 -10.76 -12.65 -19.70
CA SER A 39 -10.32 -13.76 -20.54
C SER A 39 -10.27 -13.35 -22.01
N ARG A 40 -9.52 -14.10 -22.82
CA ARG A 40 -9.35 -13.80 -24.25
C ARG A 40 -10.69 -13.81 -25.00
N GLU A 41 -11.59 -14.69 -24.62
CA GLU A 41 -12.93 -14.83 -25.21
C GLU A 41 -13.80 -13.61 -24.91
N GLN A 42 -13.74 -13.10 -23.67
CA GLN A 42 -14.45 -11.89 -23.26
C GLN A 42 -13.91 -10.65 -23.98
N VAL A 43 -12.60 -10.58 -24.19
CA VAL A 43 -11.97 -9.51 -24.97
C VAL A 43 -12.46 -9.53 -26.42
N TRP A 44 -12.57 -10.70 -27.04
CA TRP A 44 -13.10 -10.82 -28.40
C TRP A 44 -14.57 -10.44 -28.51
N GLU A 45 -15.39 -10.76 -27.50
CA GLU A 45 -16.78 -10.33 -27.46
C GLU A 45 -16.91 -8.81 -27.35
N LEU A 46 -16.07 -8.16 -26.53
CA LEU A 46 -16.02 -6.70 -26.40
C LEU A 46 -15.58 -6.04 -27.70
N GLU A 47 -14.55 -6.57 -28.37
CA GLU A 47 -14.11 -6.09 -29.69
C GLU A 47 -15.21 -6.23 -30.75
N GLY A 48 -15.91 -7.37 -30.77
CA GLY A 48 -17.02 -7.61 -31.69
C GLY A 48 -18.19 -6.64 -31.49
N ARG A 49 -18.37 -6.12 -30.26
CA ARG A 49 -19.36 -5.10 -29.92
C ARG A 49 -18.88 -3.67 -30.14
N GLY A 50 -17.64 -3.46 -30.57
CA GLY A 50 -17.01 -2.14 -30.68
C GLY A 50 -16.81 -1.44 -29.33
N GLN A 51 -16.81 -2.19 -28.23
CA GLN A 51 -16.60 -1.67 -26.89
C GLN A 51 -15.10 -1.67 -26.57
N PRO A 52 -14.56 -0.59 -25.97
CA PRO A 52 -13.17 -0.55 -25.57
C PRO A 52 -12.88 -1.64 -24.51
N LYS A 53 -11.75 -2.33 -24.67
CA LYS A 53 -11.24 -3.32 -23.69
C LYS A 53 -10.94 -2.68 -22.34
N GLU A 54 -10.54 -1.40 -22.39
CA GLU A 54 -10.45 -0.52 -21.24
C GLU A 54 -11.84 0.07 -20.99
N THR A 55 -12.77 -0.73 -20.49
CA THR A 55 -13.95 -0.16 -19.84
C THR A 55 -13.41 0.75 -18.73
N PHE A 56 -13.87 2.02 -18.72
CA PHE A 56 -13.54 3.06 -17.74
C PHE A 56 -13.12 2.43 -16.42
N ASN A 57 -11.81 2.38 -16.14
CA ASN A 57 -11.32 1.66 -14.97
C ASN A 57 -11.65 2.53 -13.75
N ILE A 58 -12.87 2.37 -13.24
CA ILE A 58 -13.39 3.08 -12.07
C ILE A 58 -12.45 2.83 -10.90
N ILE A 59 -11.88 1.63 -10.78
CA ILE A 59 -10.90 1.29 -9.74
C ILE A 59 -9.68 2.20 -9.86
N LYS A 60 -9.05 2.29 -11.03
CA LYS A 60 -7.90 3.17 -11.28
C LYS A 60 -8.23 4.65 -11.05
N SER A 61 -9.41 5.11 -11.46
CA SER A 61 -9.87 6.49 -11.22
C SER A 61 -10.10 6.77 -9.72
N LEU A 62 -10.76 5.83 -9.03
CA LEU A 62 -11.04 5.92 -7.60
C LEU A 62 -9.76 5.86 -6.77
N THR A 63 -8.84 4.94 -7.09
CA THR A 63 -7.53 4.83 -6.46
C THR A 63 -6.77 6.14 -6.61
N ARG A 64 -6.70 6.74 -7.80
CA ARG A 64 -6.05 8.05 -8.00
C ARG A 64 -6.72 9.17 -7.21
N THR A 65 -8.04 9.15 -7.11
CA THR A 65 -8.79 10.14 -6.33
C THR A 65 -8.51 10.00 -4.83
N LEU A 66 -8.51 8.77 -4.31
CA LEU A 66 -8.19 8.47 -2.91
C LEU A 66 -6.75 8.84 -2.59
N VAL A 67 -5.80 8.46 -3.45
CA VAL A 67 -4.39 8.81 -3.33
C VAL A 67 -4.20 10.33 -3.34
N GLY A 68 -4.87 11.04 -4.24
CA GLY A 68 -4.86 12.51 -4.25
C GLY A 68 -5.41 13.10 -2.96
N TYR A 69 -6.51 12.57 -2.46
CA TYR A 69 -7.07 12.97 -1.17
C TYR A 69 -6.11 12.71 0.00
N TYR A 70 -5.54 11.50 0.12
CA TYR A 70 -4.61 11.16 1.18
C TYR A 70 -3.31 11.98 1.12
N SER A 71 -2.82 12.31 -0.08
CA SER A 71 -1.67 13.22 -0.23
C SER A 71 -1.92 14.63 0.31
N THR A 72 -3.18 15.06 0.39
CA THR A 72 -3.55 16.35 1.02
C THR A 72 -3.83 16.22 2.52
N VAL A 73 -4.21 15.02 2.98
CA VAL A 73 -4.50 14.73 4.39
C VAL A 73 -3.25 14.14 5.02
N VAL A 74 -2.38 15.02 5.48
CA VAL A 74 -1.19 14.63 6.22
C VAL A 74 -1.61 14.07 7.58
N ASN A 75 -1.75 12.75 7.68
CA ASN A 75 -2.04 12.03 8.93
C ASN A 75 -0.77 11.97 9.80
N LYS A 76 -0.41 13.09 10.43
CA LYS A 76 0.64 13.12 11.45
C LYS A 76 0.07 12.61 12.77
N ALA A 77 0.69 11.56 13.32
CA ALA A 77 0.36 11.13 14.68
C ALA A 77 0.81 12.23 15.66
N GLN A 78 -0.07 12.55 16.61
CA GLN A 78 0.17 13.55 17.65
C GLN A 78 0.02 12.91 19.02
N VAL A 79 0.92 13.25 19.94
CA VAL A 79 0.85 12.81 21.33
C VAL A 79 0.05 13.83 22.12
N GLU A 80 -1.04 13.38 22.73
CA GLU A 80 -1.87 14.18 23.62
C GLU A 80 -1.58 13.84 25.10
N PRO A 81 -1.48 14.84 26.00
CA PRO A 81 -1.29 14.59 27.41
C PRO A 81 -2.58 14.05 28.04
N THR A 82 -2.48 12.97 28.81
CA THR A 82 -3.62 12.41 29.56
C THR A 82 -3.89 13.13 30.88
N THR A 83 -2.86 13.77 31.46
CA THR A 83 -2.98 14.59 32.67
C THR A 83 -2.24 15.93 32.51
N TYR A 84 -2.60 16.94 33.32
CA TYR A 84 -1.96 18.26 33.29
C TYR A 84 -0.43 18.19 33.53
N ASN A 85 0.05 17.23 34.31
CA ASN A 85 1.48 17.06 34.57
C ASN A 85 2.25 16.49 33.36
N ASP A 86 1.54 15.89 32.40
CA ASP A 86 2.16 15.27 31.23
C ASP A 86 2.23 16.21 30.02
N ILE A 87 1.74 17.45 30.13
CA ILE A 87 1.78 18.46 29.05
C ILE A 87 3.22 18.65 28.53
N THR A 88 4.18 18.80 29.45
CA THR A 88 5.59 18.98 29.08
C THR A 88 6.14 17.75 28.37
N LYS A 89 5.79 16.54 28.83
CA LYS A 89 6.25 15.29 28.22
C LYS A 89 5.65 15.10 26.82
N ALA A 90 4.36 15.34 26.66
CA ALA A 90 3.68 15.27 25.36
C ALA A 90 4.27 16.28 24.37
N THR A 91 4.59 17.49 24.82
CA THR A 91 5.24 18.52 23.99
C THR A 91 6.62 18.05 23.51
N MET A 92 7.45 17.53 24.41
CA MET A 92 8.76 16.99 24.05
C MET A 92 8.68 15.80 23.09
N LEU A 93 7.70 14.91 23.27
CA LEU A 93 7.49 13.77 22.37
C LEU A 93 7.05 14.23 20.97
N ASN A 94 6.18 15.22 20.88
CA ASN A 94 5.79 15.82 19.60
C ASN A 94 6.98 16.46 18.88
N ASP A 95 7.89 17.11 19.59
CA ASP A 95 9.11 17.68 19.00
C ASP A 95 10.05 16.59 18.44
N ILE A 96 10.22 15.48 19.16
CA ILE A 96 11.01 14.33 18.69
C ILE A 96 10.34 13.71 17.46
N MET A 97 9.03 13.46 17.51
CA MET A 97 8.28 12.92 16.38
C MET A 97 8.38 13.82 15.15
N LYS A 98 8.24 15.14 15.32
CA LYS A 98 8.39 16.11 14.24
C LYS A 98 9.78 16.02 13.61
N LYS A 99 10.84 15.97 14.41
CA LYS A 99 12.21 15.83 13.90
C LYS A 99 12.43 14.53 13.13
N GLU A 100 11.84 13.42 13.60
CA GLU A 100 11.91 12.14 12.88
C GLU A 100 11.09 12.16 11.59
N TYR A 101 9.91 12.79 11.57
CA TYR A 101 9.13 12.99 10.35
C TYR A 101 9.84 13.87 9.33
N ASP A 102 10.54 14.91 9.77
CA ASP A 102 11.31 15.77 8.86
C ASP A 102 12.58 15.06 8.34
N ARG A 103 13.12 14.08 9.08
CA ARG A 103 14.29 13.29 8.68
C ARG A 103 13.93 12.13 7.74
N THR A 104 12.78 11.52 7.98
CA THR A 104 12.33 10.35 7.23
C THR A 104 11.46 10.85 6.10
N ASP A 105 11.81 10.55 4.86
CA ASP A 105 11.13 11.05 3.65
C ASP A 105 9.75 10.39 3.46
N PHE A 106 8.88 10.48 4.48
CA PHE A 106 7.53 9.92 4.48
C PHE A 106 6.66 10.57 3.41
N ASP A 107 6.99 11.80 2.99
CA ASP A 107 6.35 12.46 1.86
C ASP A 107 6.64 11.73 0.53
N ILE A 108 7.81 11.07 0.38
CA ILE A 108 8.18 10.28 -0.81
C ILE A 108 7.65 8.85 -0.76
N VAL A 109 7.56 8.22 0.41
CA VAL A 109 6.98 6.86 0.55
C VAL A 109 5.50 6.86 0.10
N ASP A 110 4.79 7.97 0.29
CA ASP A 110 3.41 8.13 -0.17
C ASP A 110 3.31 8.29 -1.70
N ASP A 111 4.33 8.87 -2.34
CA ASP A 111 4.46 9.02 -3.80
C ASP A 111 4.93 7.73 -4.51
N ASP A 112 5.80 6.92 -3.91
CA ASP A 112 6.31 5.68 -4.52
C ASP A 112 5.24 4.57 -4.63
N ILE A 113 4.24 4.57 -3.74
CA ILE A 113 3.03 3.73 -3.87
C ILE A 113 2.28 4.05 -5.18
N LYS A 114 2.45 5.26 -5.74
CA LYS A 114 1.72 5.73 -6.92
C LYS A 114 2.30 5.23 -8.24
N THR A 115 3.56 4.76 -8.26
CA THR A 115 4.31 4.48 -9.51
C THR A 115 4.83 3.05 -9.68
N TYR A 116 5.00 2.28 -8.61
CA TYR A 116 5.49 0.89 -8.70
C TYR A 116 4.39 -0.18 -8.51
N GLY A 117 3.13 0.23 -8.61
CA GLY A 117 1.95 -0.62 -8.79
C GLY A 117 1.60 -0.81 -10.26
#